data_AF-A0A7X9C945-F1
#
_entry.id   AF-A0A7X9C945-F1
#
_cell.length_a   1.000
_cell.length_b   1.000
_cell.length_c   1.000
_cell.angle_alpha   90.00
_cell.angle_beta   90.00
_cell.angle_gamma   90.00
#
_symmetry.space_group_name_H-M   'P 1'
#
loop_
_entity.id
_entity.type
_entity.pdbx_description
1 polymer ?
#
loop_
_entity_poly.entity_id
_entity_poly.type
_entity_poly.pdbx_seq_one_letter_code
_entity_poly.pdbx_strand_id
1 'polypeptide(L)'
;MGESALLAEYPGTAEVLAAAAAVRALAPEHLVELVPAERTLLLAGTHPRDVPALSALLRELPAGEERGGQGPELTLGIVYDGEDLEEAAALLGLSTEALIEAHSAAEWTAAFGGFAPGFAYLVAGSDREAAAWDVPRRTEPRTAVPAGAVGLASRYCGIYPRSSPGGWQLIGRSAAELFDPHREPPALLNPGTRVRFTPQRATARIPAPALARAAREAAALPGRLGRRRSASLAASADRAVLEVVSPGPLTLLQDAGRPGLAAIGVSTSGAFDQGARVRANLAVGNPGHAAVLEALSGPLMLRALAPTVVAADGACAPLEVLRRDADGAAPVHSADGTHARPVALDPVDRLT
;
A
#
# COMPACT_ATOMS: atom_id res chain seq x y z
N MET A 1 -3.15 -17.99 8.03
CA MET A 1 -3.34 -16.58 8.43
C MET A 1 -2.74 -16.42 9.81
N GLY A 2 -2.07 -15.31 10.12
CA GLY A 2 -1.43 -15.10 11.43
C GLY A 2 -2.42 -15.21 12.60
N GLU A 3 -1.93 -15.16 13.83
CA GLU A 3 -2.72 -15.46 15.03
C GLU A 3 -3.90 -14.50 15.30
N SER A 4 -3.94 -13.34 14.65
CA SER A 4 -4.96 -12.29 14.84
C SER A 4 -5.92 -12.12 13.66
N ALA A 5 -5.93 -13.06 12.70
CA ALA A 5 -6.71 -12.92 11.47
C ALA A 5 -7.48 -14.19 11.13
N LEU A 6 -8.64 -14.01 10.51
CA LEU A 6 -9.47 -15.08 9.96
C LEU A 6 -9.76 -14.82 8.48
N LEU A 7 -9.95 -15.90 7.73
CA LEU A 7 -10.34 -15.87 6.33
C LEU A 7 -11.68 -16.60 6.22
N ALA A 8 -12.71 -15.89 5.78
CA ALA A 8 -14.02 -16.47 5.47
C ALA A 8 -14.14 -16.72 3.97
N GLU A 9 -14.75 -17.84 3.60
CA GLU A 9 -15.00 -18.24 2.20
C GLU A 9 -16.48 -18.05 1.84
N TYR A 10 -16.72 -17.61 0.61
CA TYR A 10 -18.04 -17.28 0.08
C TYR A 10 -18.27 -17.92 -1.30
N PRO A 11 -19.54 -18.12 -1.71
CA PRO A 11 -19.87 -18.66 -3.03
C PRO A 11 -19.36 -17.79 -4.18
N GLY A 12 -19.48 -16.47 -4.08
CA GLY A 12 -19.05 -15.52 -5.11
C GLY A 12 -18.67 -14.15 -4.56
N THR A 13 -18.40 -13.23 -5.50
CA THR A 13 -17.93 -11.87 -5.20
C THR A 13 -19.04 -11.00 -4.62
N ALA A 14 -20.29 -11.22 -5.03
CA ALA A 14 -21.46 -10.53 -4.51
C ALA A 14 -21.60 -10.70 -2.99
N GLU A 15 -21.51 -11.93 -2.49
CA GLU A 15 -21.64 -12.22 -1.06
C GLU A 15 -20.45 -11.68 -0.26
N VAL A 16 -19.24 -11.69 -0.83
CA VAL A 16 -18.06 -11.05 -0.21
C VAL A 16 -18.28 -9.55 -0.04
N LEU A 17 -18.75 -8.86 -1.09
CA LEU A 17 -19.01 -7.42 -1.06
C LEU A 17 -20.13 -7.08 -0.07
N ALA A 18 -21.20 -7.87 -0.04
CA ALA A 18 -22.30 -7.69 0.90
C ALA A 18 -21.84 -7.85 2.36
N ALA A 19 -21.08 -8.91 2.65
CA ALA A 19 -20.52 -9.13 3.97
C ALA A 19 -19.53 -8.01 4.36
N ALA A 20 -18.65 -7.60 3.45
CA ALA A 20 -17.71 -6.51 3.69
C ALA A 20 -18.45 -5.19 3.98
N ALA A 21 -19.51 -4.87 3.24
CA ALA A 21 -20.33 -3.68 3.48
C ALA A 21 -21.01 -3.74 4.86
N ALA A 22 -21.54 -4.90 5.25
CA ALA A 22 -22.16 -5.09 6.55
C ALA A 22 -21.16 -4.94 7.72
N VAL A 23 -19.96 -5.53 7.60
CA VAL A 23 -18.89 -5.37 8.60
C VAL A 23 -18.45 -3.91 8.71
N ARG A 24 -18.31 -3.19 7.58
CA ARG A 24 -17.98 -1.75 7.58
C ARG A 24 -19.06 -0.92 8.30
N ALA A 25 -20.34 -1.23 8.07
CA ALA A 25 -21.44 -0.52 8.70
C ALA A 25 -21.50 -0.74 10.22
N LEU A 26 -21.11 -1.93 10.70
CA LEU A 26 -21.05 -2.24 12.13
C LEU A 26 -19.85 -1.61 12.83
N ALA A 27 -18.79 -1.28 12.09
CA ALA A 27 -17.55 -0.66 12.59
C ALA A 27 -17.03 -1.28 13.91
N PRO A 28 -16.79 -2.61 13.95
CA PRO A 28 -16.33 -3.28 15.17
C PRO A 28 -15.00 -2.70 15.66
N GLU A 29 -14.95 -2.39 16.96
CA GLU A 29 -13.86 -1.62 17.60
C GLU A 29 -12.46 -2.21 17.37
N HIS A 30 -12.35 -3.54 17.35
CA HIS A 30 -11.06 -4.24 17.25
C HIS A 30 -10.65 -4.60 15.83
N LEU A 31 -11.42 -4.21 14.80
CA LEU A 31 -11.12 -4.53 13.41
C LEU A 31 -10.05 -3.59 12.86
N VAL A 32 -8.96 -4.19 12.39
CA VAL A 32 -7.78 -3.51 11.86
C VAL A 32 -7.72 -3.61 10.34
N GLU A 33 -8.00 -4.79 9.78
CA GLU A 33 -8.05 -5.02 8.34
C GLU A 33 -9.37 -5.65 7.94
N LEU A 34 -9.91 -5.20 6.81
CA LEU A 34 -11.06 -5.80 6.15
C LEU A 34 -10.80 -5.85 4.64
N VAL A 35 -10.37 -7.01 4.16
CA VAL A 35 -9.88 -7.17 2.78
C VAL A 35 -10.81 -8.12 2.02
N PRO A 36 -11.76 -7.60 1.22
CA PRO A 36 -12.51 -8.41 0.28
C PRO A 36 -11.58 -8.89 -0.84
N ALA A 37 -11.82 -10.10 -1.33
CA ALA A 37 -11.23 -10.67 -2.52
C ALA A 37 -12.33 -11.35 -3.37
N GLU A 38 -11.96 -12.18 -4.33
CA GLU A 38 -12.92 -12.79 -5.26
C GLU A 38 -14.00 -13.63 -4.56
N ARG A 39 -13.58 -14.53 -3.65
CA ARG A 39 -14.44 -15.48 -2.92
C ARG A 39 -14.11 -15.54 -1.44
N THR A 40 -13.29 -14.62 -0.96
CA THR A 40 -12.82 -14.61 0.41
C THR A 40 -12.90 -13.24 1.01
N LEU A 41 -13.12 -13.19 2.32
CA LEU A 41 -13.08 -11.96 3.12
C LEU A 41 -12.11 -12.18 4.28
N LEU A 42 -11.00 -11.44 4.28
CA LEU A 42 -10.04 -11.43 5.38
C LEU A 42 -10.44 -10.36 6.39
N LEU A 43 -10.49 -10.74 7.67
CA LEU A 43 -10.62 -9.83 8.80
C LEU A 43 -9.40 -10.02 9.69
N ALA A 44 -8.75 -8.93 10.07
CA ALA A 44 -7.70 -8.94 11.09
C ALA A 44 -8.09 -8.06 12.27
N GLY A 45 -7.93 -8.60 13.48
CA GLY A 45 -8.09 -7.87 14.73
C GLY A 45 -6.78 -7.27 15.22
N THR A 46 -6.83 -6.57 16.34
CA THR A 46 -5.65 -6.02 17.03
C THR A 46 -4.83 -7.09 17.75
N HIS A 47 -5.48 -8.17 18.20
CA HIS A 47 -4.88 -9.22 19.02
C HIS A 47 -5.51 -10.59 18.71
N PRO A 48 -4.81 -11.72 18.97
CA PRO A 48 -5.38 -13.07 18.79
C PRO A 48 -6.70 -13.34 19.55
N ARG A 49 -7.01 -12.52 20.56
CA ARG A 49 -8.21 -12.66 21.39
C ARG A 49 -9.47 -12.15 20.68
N ASP A 50 -9.29 -11.37 19.61
CA ASP A 50 -10.38 -10.72 18.87
C ASP A 50 -11.00 -11.67 17.85
N VAL A 51 -10.26 -12.70 17.43
CA VAL A 51 -10.64 -13.65 16.39
C VAL A 51 -11.98 -14.35 16.69
N PRO A 52 -12.27 -14.85 17.91
CA PRO A 52 -13.57 -15.44 18.21
C PRO A 52 -14.74 -14.46 18.04
N ALA A 53 -14.58 -13.19 18.41
CA ALA A 53 -15.61 -12.17 18.29
C ALA A 53 -15.87 -11.81 16.82
N LEU A 54 -14.80 -11.63 16.02
CA LEU A 54 -14.90 -11.41 14.57
C LEU A 54 -15.54 -12.62 13.86
N SER A 55 -15.25 -13.84 14.32
CA SER A 55 -15.86 -15.05 13.79
C SER A 55 -17.35 -15.13 14.13
N ALA A 56 -17.75 -14.78 15.36
CA ALA A 56 -19.16 -14.71 15.76
C ALA A 56 -19.93 -13.67 14.93
N LEU A 57 -19.35 -12.47 14.77
CA LEU A 57 -19.89 -11.40 13.95
C LEU A 57 -20.27 -11.90 12.54
N LEU A 58 -19.34 -12.57 11.85
CA LEU A 58 -19.60 -13.07 10.50
C LEU A 58 -20.71 -14.13 10.43
N ARG A 59 -20.90 -14.94 11.47
CA ARG A 59 -21.98 -15.94 11.52
C ARG A 59 -23.36 -15.30 11.78
N GLU A 60 -23.37 -14.17 12.47
CA GLU A 60 -24.59 -13.43 12.80
C GLU A 60 -25.02 -12.45 11.70
N LEU A 61 -24.14 -12.15 10.75
CA LEU A 61 -24.51 -11.35 9.58
C LEU A 61 -25.63 -12.05 8.83
N PRO A 62 -26.73 -11.33 8.50
CA PRO A 62 -27.77 -11.90 7.67
C PRO A 62 -27.14 -12.33 6.34
N ALA A 63 -27.61 -13.46 5.79
CA ALA A 63 -27.30 -13.83 4.42
C ALA A 63 -27.76 -12.68 3.51
N GLY A 64 -26.80 -11.88 3.06
CA GLY A 64 -27.09 -10.69 2.27
C GLY A 64 -27.50 -11.11 0.88
N GLU A 65 -28.77 -10.98 0.55
CA GLU A 65 -29.16 -10.79 -0.86
C GLU A 65 -28.62 -9.44 -1.31
N GLU A 66 -28.06 -9.39 -2.52
CA GLU A 66 -27.58 -8.15 -3.12
C GLU A 66 -28.64 -7.05 -3.02
N ARG A 67 -28.36 -6.01 -2.23
CA ARG A 67 -28.81 -4.68 -2.60
C ARG A 67 -27.81 -4.18 -3.60
N GLY A 68 -28.09 -4.42 -4.89
CA GLY A 68 -27.29 -3.90 -5.99
C GLY A 68 -26.84 -2.47 -5.70
N GLY A 69 -25.52 -2.28 -5.77
CA GLY A 69 -24.82 -1.00 -5.82
C GLY A 69 -25.40 0.17 -5.03
N GLN A 70 -24.85 0.46 -3.85
CA GLN A 70 -24.90 1.82 -3.26
C GLN A 70 -23.53 2.49 -3.15
N GLY A 71 -22.49 1.92 -3.77
CA GLY A 71 -21.20 2.60 -3.90
C GLY A 71 -21.29 3.83 -4.80
N PRO A 72 -20.35 4.77 -4.68
CA PRO A 72 -20.28 5.92 -5.58
C PRO A 72 -20.11 5.46 -7.03
N GLU A 73 -20.77 6.14 -7.95
CA GLU A 73 -20.61 5.93 -9.39
C GLU A 73 -19.60 6.92 -9.95
N LEU A 74 -18.62 6.41 -10.69
CA LEU A 74 -17.54 7.18 -11.30
C LEU A 74 -17.52 6.95 -12.81
N THR A 75 -17.47 8.04 -13.56
CA THR A 75 -17.24 7.98 -15.01
C THR A 75 -15.76 8.20 -15.30
N LEU A 76 -15.12 7.23 -15.93
CA LEU A 76 -13.70 7.29 -16.29
C LEU A 76 -13.53 7.39 -17.81
N GLY A 77 -12.78 8.39 -18.25
CA GLY A 77 -12.40 8.53 -19.64
C GLY A 77 -11.39 7.46 -20.06
N ILE A 78 -11.58 6.89 -21.25
CA ILE A 78 -10.67 5.91 -21.84
C ILE A 78 -10.41 6.24 -23.32
N VAL A 79 -9.14 6.23 -23.72
CA VAL A 79 -8.74 6.20 -25.13
C VAL A 79 -8.49 4.74 -25.49
N TYR A 80 -9.26 4.19 -26.43
CA TYR A 80 -9.12 2.81 -26.89
C TYR A 80 -8.02 2.73 -27.97
N ASP A 81 -6.77 2.81 -27.52
CA ASP A 81 -5.57 2.69 -28.34
C ASP A 81 -4.60 1.62 -27.79
N GLY A 82 -5.14 0.65 -27.05
CA GLY A 82 -4.36 -0.43 -26.46
C GLY A 82 -3.78 -1.38 -27.51
N GLU A 83 -2.56 -1.83 -27.27
CA GLU A 83 -1.82 -2.71 -28.19
C GLU A 83 -2.48 -4.07 -28.42
N ASP A 84 -3.32 -4.54 -27.49
CA ASP A 84 -4.01 -5.83 -27.58
C ASP A 84 -5.50 -5.66 -27.88
N LEU A 85 -5.96 -4.46 -28.26
CA LEU A 85 -7.39 -4.19 -28.45
C LEU A 85 -8.03 -5.12 -29.50
N GLU A 86 -7.33 -5.35 -30.61
CA GLU A 86 -7.77 -6.24 -31.69
C GLU A 86 -7.73 -7.71 -31.25
N GLU A 87 -6.68 -8.13 -30.53
CA GLU A 87 -6.54 -9.49 -30.01
C GLU A 87 -7.62 -9.80 -28.96
N ALA A 88 -7.88 -8.87 -28.03
CA ALA A 88 -8.92 -8.98 -27.01
C ALA A 88 -10.31 -9.10 -27.66
N ALA A 89 -10.59 -8.32 -28.72
CA ALA A 89 -11.84 -8.43 -29.45
C ALA A 89 -11.99 -9.81 -30.10
N ALA A 90 -10.92 -10.32 -30.74
CA ALA A 90 -10.92 -11.64 -31.36
C ALA A 90 -11.13 -12.77 -30.32
N LEU A 91 -10.50 -12.68 -29.15
CA LEU A 91 -10.68 -13.65 -28.05
C LEU A 91 -12.12 -13.69 -27.53
N LEU A 92 -12.83 -12.58 -27.59
CA LEU A 92 -14.25 -12.46 -27.22
C LEU A 92 -15.21 -12.76 -28.39
N GLY A 93 -14.70 -13.03 -29.59
CA GLY A 93 -15.52 -13.23 -30.78
C GLY A 93 -16.23 -11.96 -31.27
N LEU A 94 -15.67 -10.79 -30.99
CA LEU A 94 -16.22 -9.47 -31.32
C LEU A 94 -15.36 -8.75 -32.37
N SER A 95 -15.93 -7.73 -33.02
CA SER A 95 -15.12 -6.69 -33.67
C SER A 95 -14.57 -5.72 -32.63
N THR A 96 -13.54 -4.96 -32.99
CA THR A 96 -13.00 -3.90 -32.12
C THR A 96 -14.06 -2.89 -31.72
N GLU A 97 -14.92 -2.47 -32.66
CA GLU A 97 -16.02 -1.55 -32.40
C GLU A 97 -17.04 -2.15 -31.42
N ALA A 98 -17.41 -3.41 -31.62
CA ALA A 98 -18.34 -4.12 -30.73
C ALA A 98 -17.75 -4.29 -29.32
N LEU A 99 -16.45 -4.54 -29.20
CA LEU A 99 -15.77 -4.57 -27.90
C LEU A 99 -15.79 -3.21 -27.21
N ILE A 100 -15.49 -2.13 -27.93
CA ILE A 100 -15.53 -0.76 -27.39
C ILE A 100 -16.95 -0.41 -26.91
N GLU A 101 -17.96 -0.72 -27.70
CA GLU A 101 -19.36 -0.50 -27.36
C GLU A 101 -19.75 -1.30 -26.12
N ALA A 102 -19.49 -2.60 -26.09
CA ALA A 102 -19.78 -3.46 -24.94
C ALA A 102 -19.05 -3.01 -23.67
N HIS A 103 -17.77 -2.65 -23.77
CA HIS A 103 -16.94 -2.29 -22.62
C HIS A 103 -17.37 -0.94 -22.02
N SER A 104 -17.75 0.02 -22.86
CA SER A 104 -18.23 1.33 -22.40
C SER A 104 -19.69 1.33 -21.94
N ALA A 105 -20.52 0.41 -22.44
CA ALA A 105 -21.90 0.24 -22.01
C ALA A 105 -22.02 -0.52 -20.68
N ALA A 106 -21.06 -1.42 -20.39
CA ALA A 106 -21.05 -2.21 -19.18
C ALA A 106 -20.92 -1.34 -17.92
N GLU A 107 -21.69 -1.70 -16.89
CA GLU A 107 -21.51 -1.20 -15.53
C GLU A 107 -20.49 -2.08 -14.81
N TRP A 108 -19.36 -1.49 -14.44
CA TRP A 108 -18.28 -2.17 -13.77
C TRP A 108 -18.33 -1.90 -12.27
N THR A 109 -18.08 -2.91 -11.43
CA THR A 109 -17.95 -2.74 -9.99
C THR A 109 -16.55 -3.14 -9.55
N ALA A 110 -15.89 -2.31 -8.75
CA ALA A 110 -14.65 -2.66 -8.08
C ALA A 110 -14.89 -3.76 -7.06
N ALA A 111 -14.65 -5.01 -7.45
CA ALA A 111 -14.85 -6.18 -6.63
C ALA A 111 -13.90 -6.18 -5.42
N PHE A 112 -12.61 -5.94 -5.67
CA PHE A 112 -11.59 -5.88 -4.64
C PHE A 112 -10.37 -5.09 -5.13
N GLY A 113 -9.63 -4.50 -4.20
CA GLY A 113 -8.33 -3.91 -4.46
C GLY A 113 -7.19 -4.91 -4.19
N GLY A 114 -6.02 -4.64 -4.73
CA GLY A 114 -4.84 -5.49 -4.53
C GLY A 114 -3.82 -5.27 -5.64
N PHE A 115 -2.82 -6.17 -5.75
CA PHE A 115 -1.70 -6.08 -6.72
C PHE A 115 -0.76 -4.87 -6.53
N ALA A 116 -1.30 -3.66 -6.50
CA ALA A 116 -0.59 -2.42 -6.22
C ALA A 116 -1.53 -1.38 -5.59
N PRO A 117 -1.01 -0.36 -4.90
CA PRO A 117 -1.82 0.73 -4.36
C PRO A 117 -2.75 1.35 -5.43
N GLY A 118 -4.06 1.30 -5.18
CA GLY A 118 -5.11 1.84 -6.04
C GLY A 118 -5.48 1.00 -7.27
N PHE A 119 -4.89 -0.19 -7.45
CA PHE A 119 -5.38 -1.12 -8.47
C PHE A 119 -6.63 -1.84 -7.94
N ALA A 120 -7.71 -1.81 -8.74
CA ALA A 120 -8.96 -2.47 -8.44
C ALA A 120 -9.32 -3.45 -9.57
N TYR A 121 -9.78 -4.64 -9.18
CA TYR A 121 -10.34 -5.64 -10.08
C TYR A 121 -11.81 -5.30 -10.30
N LEU A 122 -12.15 -4.94 -11.52
CA LEU A 122 -13.50 -4.57 -11.92
C LEU A 122 -14.21 -5.79 -12.50
N VAL A 123 -15.46 -6.02 -12.10
CA VAL A 123 -16.35 -7.04 -12.67
C VAL A 123 -17.56 -6.37 -13.30
N ALA A 124 -18.03 -6.87 -14.43
CA ALA A 124 -19.20 -6.34 -15.11
C ALA A 124 -20.48 -6.93 -14.53
N GLY A 125 -21.42 -6.07 -14.12
CA GLY A 125 -22.79 -6.44 -13.75
C GLY A 125 -22.92 -7.69 -12.88
N SER A 126 -23.85 -8.56 -13.26
CA SER A 126 -24.10 -9.88 -12.67
C SER A 126 -23.02 -10.90 -13.03
N ASP A 127 -22.94 -12.02 -12.30
CA ASP A 127 -21.99 -13.11 -12.60
C ASP A 127 -22.06 -13.62 -14.05
N ARG A 128 -23.27 -13.58 -14.65
CA ARG A 128 -23.46 -13.97 -16.06
C ARG A 128 -22.85 -12.96 -17.03
N GLU A 129 -22.97 -11.67 -16.73
CA GLU A 129 -22.36 -10.61 -17.53
C GLU A 129 -20.85 -10.64 -17.37
N ALA A 130 -20.33 -10.84 -16.16
CA ALA A 130 -18.91 -11.02 -15.90
C ALA A 130 -18.34 -12.22 -16.67
N ALA A 131 -19.06 -13.34 -16.76
CA ALA A 131 -18.63 -14.51 -17.52
C ALA A 131 -18.45 -14.24 -19.03
N ALA A 132 -19.15 -13.24 -19.59
CA ALA A 132 -18.97 -12.83 -20.98
C ALA A 132 -17.64 -12.11 -21.25
N TRP A 133 -16.93 -11.71 -20.19
CA TRP A 133 -15.65 -11.00 -20.27
C TRP A 133 -14.44 -11.91 -20.13
N ASP A 134 -14.58 -13.24 -20.17
CA ASP A 134 -13.47 -14.17 -19.91
C ASP A 134 -12.39 -14.13 -21.01
N VAL A 135 -11.32 -13.37 -20.77
CA VAL A 135 -10.19 -13.21 -21.70
C VAL A 135 -8.91 -13.80 -21.08
N PRO A 136 -8.19 -14.73 -21.73
CA PRO A 136 -6.95 -15.26 -21.17
C PRO A 136 -5.87 -14.17 -21.02
N ARG A 137 -5.01 -14.32 -20.01
CA ARG A 137 -3.77 -13.54 -19.95
C ARG A 137 -2.85 -13.91 -21.10
N ARG A 138 -1.99 -12.98 -21.50
CA ARG A 138 -0.86 -13.27 -22.38
C ARG A 138 0.00 -14.39 -21.78
N THR A 139 0.51 -15.25 -22.66
CA THR A 139 1.41 -16.34 -22.31
C THR A 139 2.71 -15.83 -21.68
N GLU A 140 3.26 -14.74 -22.24
CA GLU A 140 4.42 -14.05 -21.71
C GLU A 140 4.01 -12.66 -21.17
N PRO A 141 4.21 -12.37 -19.87
CA PRO A 141 3.90 -11.07 -19.32
C PRO A 141 4.88 -10.01 -19.83
N ARG A 142 4.38 -8.79 -20.05
CA ARG A 142 5.23 -7.63 -20.33
C ARG A 142 6.09 -7.33 -19.13
N THR A 143 7.33 -6.93 -19.39
CA THR A 143 8.26 -6.43 -18.36
C THR A 143 7.80 -5.08 -17.80
N ALA A 144 7.09 -4.29 -18.61
CA ALA A 144 6.48 -3.03 -18.20
C ALA A 144 5.16 -2.78 -18.95
N VAL A 145 4.08 -2.64 -18.20
CA VAL A 145 2.79 -2.08 -18.63
C VAL A 145 2.77 -0.62 -18.18
N PRO A 146 2.41 0.35 -19.04
CA PRO A 146 2.42 1.76 -18.69
C PRO A 146 1.33 2.10 -17.65
N ALA A 147 1.60 3.14 -16.84
CA ALA A 147 0.59 3.69 -15.94
C ALA A 147 -0.61 4.23 -16.73
N GLY A 148 -1.81 3.99 -16.21
CA GLY A 148 -3.07 4.32 -16.86
C GLY A 148 -3.54 3.31 -17.89
N ALA A 149 -2.76 2.27 -18.23
CA ALA A 149 -3.21 1.21 -19.13
C ALA A 149 -4.49 0.55 -18.59
N VAL A 150 -5.47 0.35 -19.45
CA VAL A 150 -6.69 -0.39 -19.17
C VAL A 150 -6.55 -1.77 -19.81
N GLY A 151 -6.75 -2.82 -19.01
CA GLY A 151 -6.61 -4.19 -19.49
C GLY A 151 -7.76 -5.10 -19.10
N LEU A 152 -7.85 -6.23 -19.80
CA LEU A 152 -8.76 -7.34 -19.54
C LEU A 152 -7.97 -8.62 -19.23
N ALA A 153 -8.41 -9.38 -18.24
CA ALA A 153 -7.90 -10.73 -17.96
C ALA A 153 -8.85 -11.54 -17.07
N SER A 154 -9.04 -12.82 -17.44
CA SER A 154 -10.22 -13.60 -17.08
C SER A 154 -11.46 -12.72 -17.19
N ARG A 155 -12.39 -12.75 -16.22
CA ARG A 155 -13.58 -11.90 -16.18
C ARG A 155 -13.38 -10.46 -15.69
N TYR A 156 -12.13 -10.01 -15.56
CA TYR A 156 -11.82 -8.72 -14.93
C TYR A 156 -11.40 -7.65 -15.93
N CYS A 157 -11.83 -6.43 -15.64
CA CYS A 157 -11.22 -5.19 -16.14
C CYS A 157 -10.41 -4.53 -15.03
N GLY A 158 -9.39 -3.75 -15.40
CA GLY A 158 -8.49 -3.11 -14.44
C GLY A 158 -7.71 -1.99 -15.09
N ILE A 159 -7.33 -1.01 -14.28
CA ILE A 159 -6.52 0.12 -14.71
C ILE A 159 -5.23 0.12 -13.90
N TYR A 160 -4.08 0.12 -14.57
CA TYR A 160 -2.77 0.07 -13.93
C TYR A 160 -2.45 1.43 -13.28
N PRO A 161 -2.33 1.55 -11.94
CA PRO A 161 -2.08 2.83 -11.27
C PRO A 161 -0.65 3.35 -11.47
N ARG A 162 0.28 2.46 -11.82
CA ARG A 162 1.71 2.73 -12.02
C ARG A 162 2.27 1.76 -13.05
N SER A 163 3.47 2.07 -13.53
CA SER A 163 4.22 1.12 -14.36
C SER A 163 4.59 -0.13 -13.56
N SER A 164 4.26 -1.30 -14.08
CA SER A 164 4.57 -2.60 -13.48
C SER A 164 4.59 -3.70 -14.53
N PRO A 165 5.26 -4.85 -14.29
CA PRO A 165 5.07 -6.04 -15.14
C PRO A 165 3.60 -6.49 -15.16
N GLY A 166 3.14 -7.07 -16.26
CA GLY A 166 1.75 -7.51 -16.39
C GLY A 166 1.45 -8.26 -17.69
N GLY A 167 0.53 -9.22 -17.62
CA GLY A 167 0.11 -10.05 -18.76
C GLY A 167 -1.36 -9.88 -19.15
N TRP A 168 -2.01 -8.78 -18.77
CA TRP A 168 -3.39 -8.52 -19.18
C TRP A 168 -3.42 -8.01 -20.63
N GLN A 169 -4.52 -8.28 -21.33
CA GLN A 169 -4.74 -7.76 -22.67
C GLN A 169 -5.08 -6.28 -22.58
N LEU A 170 -4.21 -5.40 -23.09
CA LEU A 170 -4.36 -3.95 -22.99
C LEU A 170 -5.27 -3.43 -24.10
N ILE A 171 -6.43 -2.89 -23.72
CA ILE A 171 -7.47 -2.40 -24.64
C ILE A 171 -7.47 -0.88 -24.79
N GLY A 172 -6.79 -0.15 -23.90
CA GLY A 172 -6.73 1.30 -23.96
C GLY A 172 -5.97 1.92 -22.80
N ARG A 173 -6.18 3.21 -22.57
CA ARG A 173 -5.60 3.96 -21.45
C ARG A 173 -6.55 5.00 -20.88
N SER A 174 -6.45 5.22 -19.58
CA SER A 174 -7.14 6.27 -18.83
C SER A 174 -6.14 7.25 -18.22
N ALA A 175 -6.54 8.52 -18.14
CA ALA A 175 -5.77 9.56 -17.45
C ALA A 175 -6.12 9.65 -15.95
N ALA A 176 -6.99 8.77 -15.43
CA ALA A 176 -7.45 8.82 -14.05
C ALA A 176 -6.31 8.60 -13.04
N GLU A 177 -6.24 9.47 -12.02
CA GLU A 177 -5.33 9.34 -10.88
C GLU A 177 -5.91 8.35 -9.86
N LEU A 178 -5.60 7.06 -10.05
CA LEU A 178 -6.18 5.97 -9.25
C LEU A 178 -5.69 5.94 -7.80
N PHE A 179 -4.48 6.43 -7.54
CA PHE A 179 -3.90 6.48 -6.21
C PHE A 179 -3.20 7.81 -5.98
N ASP A 180 -3.59 8.49 -4.89
CA ASP A 180 -2.95 9.71 -4.40
C ASP A 180 -2.85 9.62 -2.88
N PRO A 181 -1.64 9.54 -2.29
CA PRO A 181 -1.47 9.45 -0.84
C PRO A 181 -1.90 10.71 -0.09
N HIS A 182 -2.16 11.83 -0.78
CA HIS A 182 -2.64 13.08 -0.20
C HIS A 182 -4.16 13.27 -0.33
N ARG A 183 -4.86 12.35 -1.01
CA ARG A 183 -6.32 12.34 -1.13
C ARG A 183 -6.95 11.48 -0.02
N GLU A 184 -8.15 11.88 0.42
CA GLU A 184 -8.99 11.08 1.32
C GLU A 184 -10.32 10.73 0.64
N PRO A 185 -10.58 9.45 0.30
CA PRO A 185 -9.68 8.29 0.42
C PRO A 185 -8.55 8.26 -0.63
N PRO A 186 -7.40 7.63 -0.34
CA PRO A 186 -6.23 7.68 -1.22
C PRO A 186 -6.41 6.91 -2.52
N ALA A 187 -7.18 5.82 -2.51
CA ALA A 187 -7.59 5.11 -3.73
C ALA A 187 -8.88 5.71 -4.30
N LEU A 188 -8.90 5.95 -5.61
CA LEU A 188 -10.08 6.43 -6.34
C LEU A 188 -11.16 5.35 -6.40
N LEU A 189 -10.72 4.09 -6.57
CA LEU A 189 -11.56 2.92 -6.69
C LEU A 189 -11.45 2.07 -5.43
N ASN A 190 -12.41 2.24 -4.52
CA ASN A 190 -12.54 1.39 -3.33
C ASN A 190 -13.46 0.20 -3.65
N PRO A 191 -13.33 -0.96 -2.96
CA PRO A 191 -14.28 -2.06 -3.13
C PRO A 191 -15.73 -1.59 -3.02
N GLY A 192 -16.57 -1.99 -3.98
CA GLY A 192 -17.96 -1.56 -4.15
C GLY A 192 -18.17 -0.30 -5.01
N THR A 193 -17.11 0.40 -5.43
CA THR A 193 -17.21 1.55 -6.35
C THR A 193 -17.73 1.10 -7.71
N ARG A 194 -18.72 1.82 -8.26
CA ARG A 194 -19.20 1.59 -9.62
C ARG A 194 -18.44 2.47 -10.61
N VAL A 195 -18.12 1.92 -11.76
CA VAL A 195 -17.34 2.55 -12.82
C VAL A 195 -18.07 2.40 -14.15
N ARG A 196 -18.18 3.50 -14.87
CA ARG A 196 -18.62 3.52 -16.27
C ARG A 196 -17.50 4.12 -17.12
N PHE A 197 -17.12 3.44 -18.20
CA PHE A 197 -16.09 3.95 -19.10
C PHE A 197 -16.71 4.80 -20.20
N THR A 198 -16.11 5.96 -20.48
CA THR A 198 -16.52 6.83 -21.59
C THR A 198 -15.41 6.91 -22.63
N PRO A 199 -15.65 6.47 -23.88
CA PRO A 199 -14.67 6.61 -24.96
C PRO A 199 -14.27 8.07 -25.19
N GLN A 200 -12.96 8.31 -25.32
CA GLN A 200 -12.36 9.62 -25.59
C GLN A 200 -11.45 9.56 -26.82
N ARG A 201 -11.33 10.68 -27.53
CA ARG A 201 -10.37 10.82 -28.64
C ARG A 201 -8.97 11.10 -28.09
N ALA A 202 -7.95 10.63 -28.81
CA ALA A 202 -6.53 10.74 -28.43
C ALA A 202 -6.00 12.19 -28.24
N THR A 203 -6.76 13.22 -28.67
CA THR A 203 -6.37 14.64 -28.51
C THR A 203 -6.47 15.17 -27.08
N ALA A 204 -6.95 14.38 -26.11
CA ALA A 204 -6.92 14.73 -24.71
C ALA A 204 -5.47 14.67 -24.18
N ARG A 205 -4.87 15.85 -23.89
CA ARG A 205 -3.57 15.93 -23.21
C ARG A 205 -3.70 15.31 -21.82
N ILE A 206 -2.90 14.29 -21.57
CA ILE A 206 -2.80 13.64 -20.26
C ILE A 206 -1.86 14.46 -19.37
N PRO A 207 -2.29 14.94 -18.19
CA PRO A 207 -1.38 15.50 -17.20
C PRO A 207 -0.39 14.43 -16.73
N ALA A 208 0.85 14.81 -16.46
CA ALA A 208 1.88 13.89 -15.96
C ALA A 208 1.38 13.08 -14.74
N PRO A 209 1.77 11.80 -14.61
CA PRO A 209 1.22 10.93 -13.57
C PRO A 209 1.48 11.46 -12.17
N ALA A 210 0.48 11.25 -11.31
CA ALA A 210 0.44 11.44 -9.86
C ALA A 210 1.79 11.22 -9.15
N LEU A 211 2.44 10.09 -9.41
CA LEU A 211 3.69 9.72 -8.75
C LEU A 211 4.86 10.62 -9.17
N ALA A 212 4.90 11.06 -10.43
CA ALA A 212 5.89 12.01 -10.91
C ALA A 212 5.59 13.44 -10.44
N ARG A 213 4.33 13.75 -10.12
CA ARG A 213 3.95 14.98 -9.44
C ARG A 213 4.30 14.90 -7.95
N ALA A 214 3.89 13.86 -7.24
CA ALA A 214 4.19 13.60 -5.83
C ALA A 214 5.69 13.45 -5.56
N ALA A 215 6.47 12.82 -6.44
CA ALA A 215 7.93 12.79 -6.33
C ALA A 215 8.55 14.18 -6.56
N ARG A 216 7.99 14.97 -7.48
CA ARG A 216 8.40 16.37 -7.69
C ARG A 216 7.96 17.26 -6.54
N GLU A 217 6.79 17.06 -5.97
CA GLU A 217 6.25 17.80 -4.82
C GLU A 217 6.99 17.40 -3.54
N ALA A 218 7.29 16.13 -3.31
CA ALA A 218 8.18 15.65 -2.24
C ALA A 218 9.59 16.25 -2.36
N ALA A 219 10.12 16.35 -3.58
CA ALA A 219 11.40 16.99 -3.85
C ALA A 219 11.35 18.54 -3.80
N ALA A 220 10.18 19.14 -4.04
CA ALA A 220 9.97 20.59 -4.10
C ALA A 220 9.36 21.20 -2.83
N LEU A 221 8.90 20.39 -1.89
CA LEU A 221 8.45 20.80 -0.57
C LEU A 221 9.65 21.45 0.16
N PRO A 222 9.67 22.78 0.38
CA PRO A 222 10.50 23.34 1.43
C PRO A 222 9.95 22.74 2.73
N GLY A 223 10.80 22.21 3.60
CA GLY A 223 10.43 21.43 4.81
C GLY A 223 9.49 22.14 5.80
N ARG A 224 8.23 22.38 5.40
CA ARG A 224 7.23 23.17 6.11
C ARG A 224 5.81 22.75 5.73
N LEU A 225 5.46 21.47 5.90
CA LEU A 225 4.06 21.07 6.10
C LEU A 225 3.98 20.00 7.20
N GLY A 226 3.89 20.49 8.43
CA GLY A 226 3.70 19.73 9.67
C GLY A 226 3.24 20.65 10.79
N ARG A 227 2.28 21.54 10.51
CA ARG A 227 1.81 22.55 11.48
C ARG A 227 0.29 22.50 11.68
N ARG A 228 -0.19 21.38 12.23
CA ARG A 228 -1.34 21.37 13.16
C ARG A 228 -1.03 20.46 14.36
N ARG A 229 -0.46 21.10 15.38
CA ARG A 229 -0.46 20.80 16.83
C ARG A 229 -0.18 19.34 17.27
N SER A 230 1.10 18.99 17.34
CA SER A 230 1.68 18.61 18.64
C SER A 230 2.66 19.71 19.05
N ALA A 231 2.26 20.55 20.00
CA ALA A 231 2.96 21.79 20.32
C ALA A 231 4.27 21.58 21.12
N SER A 232 4.70 20.33 21.38
CA SER A 232 5.93 20.04 22.13
C SER A 232 7.07 19.43 21.32
N LEU A 233 6.86 18.94 20.09
CA LEU A 233 7.93 18.35 19.27
C LEU A 233 8.58 19.35 18.29
N ALA A 234 7.89 20.44 17.95
CA ALA A 234 8.33 21.39 16.92
C ALA A 234 9.50 22.30 17.34
N ALA A 235 9.89 22.33 18.61
CA ALA A 235 11.02 23.15 19.06
C ALA A 235 12.40 22.51 18.76
N SER A 236 12.45 21.22 18.39
CA SER A 236 13.69 20.46 18.18
C SER A 236 14.07 20.27 16.69
N ALA A 237 13.14 20.50 15.76
CA ALA A 237 13.26 20.05 14.37
C ALA A 237 14.24 20.84 13.48
N ASP A 238 14.82 21.95 13.95
CA ASP A 238 15.74 22.77 13.14
C ASP A 238 17.22 22.34 13.23
N ARG A 239 17.55 21.30 14.01
CA ARG A 239 18.94 20.86 14.17
C ARG A 239 19.13 19.39 13.81
N ALA A 240 19.94 19.12 12.79
CA ALA A 240 20.39 17.78 12.48
C ALA A 240 21.19 17.19 13.65
N VAL A 241 20.84 15.97 14.08
CA VAL A 241 21.46 15.27 15.22
C VAL A 241 22.40 14.15 14.76
N LEU A 242 22.04 13.44 13.70
CA LEU A 242 22.80 12.36 13.11
C LEU A 242 23.00 12.61 11.61
N GLU A 243 24.16 12.23 11.11
CA GLU A 243 24.49 12.19 9.70
C GLU A 243 24.70 10.74 9.25
N VAL A 244 24.08 10.35 8.14
CA VAL A 244 24.30 9.04 7.52
C VAL A 244 25.61 9.10 6.74
N VAL A 245 26.65 8.44 7.25
CA VAL A 245 27.96 8.35 6.59
C VAL A 245 27.96 7.24 5.55
N SER A 246 27.33 6.12 5.87
CA SER A 246 27.09 5.00 4.95
C SER A 246 25.72 4.39 5.26
N PRO A 247 24.79 4.34 4.30
CA PRO A 247 23.44 3.82 4.57
C PRO A 247 23.35 2.30 4.62
N GLY A 248 24.42 1.57 4.29
CA GLY A 248 24.37 0.12 4.06
C GLY A 248 23.51 -0.27 2.84
N PRO A 249 23.23 -1.57 2.64
CA PRO A 249 22.43 -2.04 1.50
C PRO A 249 20.97 -1.59 1.53
N LEU A 250 20.36 -1.52 2.71
CA LEU A 250 18.98 -1.06 2.90
C LEU A 250 18.76 -0.60 4.35
N THR A 251 18.67 0.72 4.53
CA THR A 251 18.23 1.35 5.78
C THR A 251 16.97 2.14 5.52
N LEU A 252 15.92 1.90 6.31
CA LEU A 252 14.61 2.51 6.17
C LEU A 252 14.24 3.23 7.47
N LEU A 253 13.50 4.33 7.34
CA LEU A 253 12.81 4.92 8.49
C LEU A 253 11.47 4.20 8.66
N GLN A 254 11.28 3.49 9.77
CA GLN A 254 10.12 2.65 10.02
C GLN A 254 9.44 3.01 11.34
N ASP A 255 8.12 3.16 11.29
CA ASP A 255 7.25 3.30 12.46
C ASP A 255 6.46 2.01 12.72
N ALA A 256 5.29 2.11 13.34
CA ALA A 256 4.42 0.96 13.58
C ALA A 256 3.78 0.40 12.29
N GLY A 257 3.82 1.14 11.18
CA GLY A 257 3.14 0.80 9.93
C GLY A 257 1.81 1.53 9.75
N ARG A 258 1.09 1.15 8.69
CA ARG A 258 -0.16 1.73 8.19
C ARG A 258 -1.22 0.65 7.97
N PRO A 259 -1.72 0.01 9.04
CA PRO A 259 -2.79 -0.96 8.90
C PRO A 259 -4.08 -0.31 8.39
N GLY A 260 -4.98 -1.14 7.86
CA GLY A 260 -6.33 -0.75 7.40
C GLY A 260 -6.39 -0.33 5.93
N LEU A 261 -5.28 -0.40 5.20
CA LEU A 261 -5.18 0.00 3.80
C LEU A 261 -4.94 -1.19 2.85
N ALA A 262 -4.94 -2.43 3.35
CA ALA A 262 -4.67 -3.61 2.51
C ALA A 262 -5.77 -3.82 1.45
N ALA A 263 -7.01 -3.42 1.75
CA ALA A 263 -8.15 -3.49 0.82
C ALA A 263 -7.97 -2.66 -0.46
N ILE A 264 -7.02 -1.72 -0.48
CA ILE A 264 -6.67 -0.87 -1.63
C ILE A 264 -5.25 -1.13 -2.14
N GLY A 265 -4.63 -2.25 -1.74
CA GLY A 265 -3.32 -2.66 -2.20
C GLY A 265 -2.13 -1.94 -1.55
N VAL A 266 -2.34 -1.21 -0.45
CA VAL A 266 -1.25 -0.61 0.34
C VAL A 266 -0.82 -1.61 1.42
N SER A 267 0.47 -1.95 1.46
CA SER A 267 1.00 -2.84 2.49
C SER A 267 1.07 -2.16 3.86
N THR A 268 0.95 -2.95 4.92
CA THR A 268 1.04 -2.48 6.31
C THR A 268 2.38 -1.81 6.61
N SER A 269 3.49 -2.21 5.97
CA SER A 269 4.83 -1.65 6.24
C SER A 269 5.17 -1.70 7.74
N GLY A 270 5.85 -0.68 8.26
CA GLY A 270 6.35 -0.65 9.63
C GLY A 270 7.63 -1.46 9.81
N ALA A 271 8.19 -1.38 11.02
CA ALA A 271 9.36 -2.19 11.36
C ALA A 271 9.01 -3.67 11.29
N PHE A 272 9.92 -4.46 10.73
CA PHE A 272 9.81 -5.89 10.61
C PHE A 272 9.77 -6.55 12.00
N ASP A 273 10.66 -6.13 12.91
CA ASP A 273 10.60 -6.50 14.33
C ASP A 273 10.00 -5.35 15.14
N GLN A 274 8.67 -5.40 15.31
CA GLN A 274 7.92 -4.44 16.12
C GLN A 274 8.35 -4.44 17.59
N GLY A 275 8.78 -5.59 18.13
CA GLY A 275 9.25 -5.71 19.49
C GLY A 275 10.57 -4.97 19.70
N ALA A 276 11.54 -5.16 18.79
CA ALA A 276 12.80 -4.43 18.80
C ALA A 276 12.59 -2.92 18.65
N ARG A 277 11.69 -2.49 17.76
CA ARG A 277 11.34 -1.08 17.59
C ARG A 277 10.82 -0.46 18.89
N VAL A 278 9.94 -1.16 19.61
CA VAL A 278 9.40 -0.70 20.90
C VAL A 278 10.51 -0.62 21.94
N ARG A 279 11.30 -1.69 22.12
CA ARG A 279 12.37 -1.76 23.12
C ARG A 279 13.46 -0.71 22.89
N ALA A 280 13.91 -0.52 21.65
CA ALA A 280 14.90 0.50 21.29
C ALA A 280 14.42 1.92 21.60
N ASN A 281 13.15 2.23 21.28
CA ASN A 281 12.57 3.54 21.63
C ASN A 281 12.48 3.74 23.14
N LEU A 282 11.94 2.76 23.86
CA LEU A 282 11.80 2.86 25.32
C LEU A 282 13.15 3.00 26.03
N ALA A 283 14.20 2.36 25.52
CA ALA A 283 15.55 2.46 26.07
C ALA A 283 16.09 3.90 26.10
N VAL A 284 15.76 4.72 25.09
CA VAL A 284 16.17 6.13 25.02
C VAL A 284 15.09 7.11 25.50
N GLY A 285 14.00 6.60 26.10
CA GLY A 285 12.90 7.42 26.63
C GLY A 285 11.88 7.91 25.59
N ASN A 286 11.94 7.41 24.35
CA ASN A 286 10.94 7.70 23.32
C ASN A 286 9.64 6.90 23.55
N PRO A 287 8.49 7.39 23.06
CA PRO A 287 7.28 6.58 23.05
C PRO A 287 7.46 5.35 22.14
N GLY A 288 6.87 4.23 22.53
CA GLY A 288 7.00 2.96 21.79
C GLY A 288 6.42 2.96 20.37
N HIS A 289 5.77 4.03 19.89
CA HIS A 289 5.29 4.19 18.51
C HIS A 289 6.19 5.08 17.65
N ALA A 290 7.25 5.67 18.21
CA ALA A 290 8.16 6.51 17.45
C ALA A 290 8.87 5.72 16.34
N ALA A 291 9.19 6.43 15.25
CA ALA A 291 9.92 5.86 14.12
C ALA A 291 11.39 5.60 14.49
N VAL A 292 11.97 4.56 13.91
CA VAL A 292 13.37 4.15 14.07
C VAL A 292 14.03 4.00 12.72
N LEU A 293 15.36 4.02 12.70
CA LEU A 293 16.12 3.49 11.56
C LEU A 293 16.15 1.96 11.67
N GLU A 294 15.63 1.28 10.67
CA GLU A 294 15.72 -0.16 10.51
C GLU A 294 16.76 -0.47 9.42
N ALA A 295 17.84 -1.15 9.80
CA ALA A 295 18.87 -1.62 8.88
C ALA A 295 18.69 -3.12 8.64
N LEU A 296 18.41 -3.51 7.40
CA LEU A 296 18.28 -4.93 7.04
C LEU A 296 19.63 -5.66 7.12
N SER A 297 20.70 -4.95 6.75
CA SER A 297 22.06 -5.45 6.70
C SER A 297 23.05 -4.28 6.88
N GLY A 298 24.22 -4.59 7.43
CA GLY A 298 25.27 -3.61 7.70
C GLY A 298 26.35 -3.53 6.60
N PRO A 299 27.31 -2.60 6.77
CA PRO A 299 27.37 -1.62 7.84
C PRO A 299 26.54 -0.36 7.53
N LEU A 300 25.60 -0.03 8.42
CA LEU A 300 25.04 1.32 8.53
C LEU A 300 26.00 2.12 9.40
N MET A 301 26.54 3.23 8.88
CA MET A 301 27.42 4.11 9.64
C MET A 301 26.75 5.47 9.84
N LEU A 302 26.65 5.89 11.10
CA LEU A 302 26.09 7.17 11.51
C LEU A 302 27.16 8.00 12.21
N ARG A 303 27.12 9.32 12.04
CA ARG A 303 27.95 10.28 12.77
C ARG A 303 27.08 11.22 13.59
N ALA A 304 27.40 11.41 14.86
CA ALA A 304 26.72 12.38 15.70
C ALA A 304 27.16 13.82 15.36
N LEU A 305 26.18 14.72 15.24
CA LEU A 305 26.35 16.17 15.01
C LEU A 305 26.07 17.00 16.26
N ALA A 306 25.47 16.37 17.26
CA ALA A 306 25.14 16.93 18.57
C ALA A 306 25.24 15.81 19.62
N PRO A 307 25.42 16.14 20.91
CA PRO A 307 25.30 15.15 21.97
C PRO A 307 23.94 14.46 21.88
N THR A 308 23.96 13.12 21.77
CA THR A 308 22.74 12.32 21.58
C THR A 308 22.87 10.96 22.24
N VAL A 309 21.75 10.33 22.52
CA VAL A 309 21.69 8.95 23.03
C VAL A 309 20.97 8.09 21.99
N VAL A 310 21.57 6.94 21.67
CA VAL A 310 21.01 5.96 20.73
C VAL A 310 20.88 4.60 21.41
N ALA A 311 19.96 3.77 20.95
CA ALA A 311 19.89 2.37 21.33
C ALA A 311 19.57 1.54 20.09
N ALA A 312 20.16 0.34 20.01
CA ALA A 312 19.94 -0.61 18.93
C ALA A 312 19.44 -1.94 19.49
N ASP A 313 18.47 -2.55 18.82
CA ASP A 313 17.84 -3.82 19.16
C ASP A 313 17.43 -4.55 17.88
N GLY A 314 17.08 -5.83 17.97
CA GLY A 314 16.73 -6.70 16.85
C GLY A 314 17.67 -7.90 16.77
N ALA A 315 18.06 -8.28 15.55
CA ALA A 315 19.01 -9.37 15.32
C ALA A 315 20.36 -9.06 15.96
N CYS A 316 20.98 -10.05 16.62
CA CYS A 316 22.28 -9.89 17.26
C CYS A 316 23.35 -9.49 16.24
N ALA A 317 23.75 -8.22 16.27
CA ALA A 317 24.79 -7.65 15.43
C ALA A 317 25.80 -6.88 16.29
N PRO A 318 27.09 -6.82 15.87
CA PRO A 318 28.07 -5.95 16.53
C PRO A 318 27.63 -4.49 16.40
N LEU A 319 27.85 -3.72 17.46
CA LEU A 319 27.65 -2.28 17.48
C LEU A 319 28.96 -1.63 17.94
N GLU A 320 29.60 -0.86 17.08
CA GLU A 320 30.87 -0.23 17.39
C GLU A 320 30.73 1.29 17.47
N VAL A 321 31.35 1.87 18.51
CA VAL A 321 31.42 3.31 18.68
C VAL A 321 32.86 3.76 18.48
N LEU A 322 33.11 4.47 17.40
CA LEU A 322 34.37 5.12 17.14
C LEU A 322 34.33 6.52 17.77
N ARG A 323 34.98 6.65 18.93
CA ARG A 323 35.17 7.94 19.59
C ARG A 323 36.48 8.56 19.14
N ARG A 324 36.47 9.87 18.87
CA ARG A 324 37.73 10.61 18.72
C ARG A 324 38.19 11.04 20.11
N ASP A 325 39.31 10.51 20.58
CA ASP A 325 40.07 11.17 21.63
C ASP A 325 40.92 12.32 21.05
N ALA A 326 41.56 13.10 21.92
CA ALA A 326 42.40 14.23 21.54
C ALA A 326 43.71 13.81 20.83
N ASP A 327 44.05 12.52 20.81
CA ASP A 327 45.37 12.00 20.41
C ASP A 327 45.35 11.00 19.22
N GLY A 328 44.18 10.54 18.76
CA GLY A 328 44.04 9.65 17.61
C GLY A 328 43.08 8.50 17.88
N ALA A 329 42.01 8.42 17.09
CA ALA A 329 40.86 7.52 17.25
C ALA A 329 41.23 6.07 17.67
N ALA A 330 40.77 5.66 18.85
CA ALA A 330 40.70 4.26 19.25
C ALA A 330 39.22 3.78 19.23
N PRO A 331 38.89 2.66 18.57
CA PRO A 331 37.55 2.09 18.65
C PRO A 331 37.26 1.66 20.08
N VAL A 332 36.14 2.11 20.66
CA VAL A 332 35.63 1.55 21.92
C VAL A 332 34.54 0.56 21.54
N HIS A 333 34.86 -0.73 21.67
CA HIS A 333 33.92 -1.81 21.40
C HIS A 333 32.86 -1.89 22.51
N SER A 334 31.58 -1.82 22.14
CA SER A 334 30.51 -2.28 23.02
C SER A 334 30.39 -3.80 22.84
N ALA A 335 30.93 -4.56 23.79
CA ALA A 335 31.08 -6.02 23.69
C ALA A 335 29.75 -6.81 23.61
N ASP A 336 28.60 -6.17 23.82
CA ASP A 336 27.33 -6.87 24.04
C ASP A 336 26.30 -6.71 22.88
N GLY A 337 26.66 -6.21 21.70
CA GLY A 337 25.77 -6.17 20.53
C GLY A 337 24.47 -5.35 20.68
N THR A 338 23.45 -5.65 19.86
CA THR A 338 22.14 -4.97 19.82
C THR A 338 21.18 -5.49 20.89
N HIS A 339 21.25 -4.93 22.11
CA HIS A 339 20.40 -5.34 23.25
C HIS A 339 19.64 -4.18 23.91
N ALA A 340 19.19 -3.20 23.11
CA ALA A 340 18.47 -2.01 23.58
C ALA A 340 19.18 -1.27 24.71
N ARG A 341 20.52 -1.31 24.75
CA ARG A 341 21.31 -0.55 25.71
C ARG A 341 21.53 0.87 25.19
N PRO A 342 21.21 1.90 25.98
CA PRO A 342 21.49 3.28 25.60
C PRO A 342 22.99 3.54 25.51
N VAL A 343 23.40 4.20 24.44
CA VAL A 343 24.77 4.61 24.15
C VAL A 343 24.78 6.12 23.94
N ALA A 344 25.52 6.83 24.78
CA ALA A 344 25.78 8.25 24.58
C ALA A 344 26.84 8.44 23.48
N LEU A 345 26.57 9.36 22.57
CA LEU A 345 27.43 9.80 21.49
C LEU A 345 27.70 11.29 21.63
N ASP A 346 28.98 11.66 21.61
CA ASP A 346 29.41 13.05 21.51
C ASP A 346 29.48 13.48 20.03
N PRO A 347 29.42 14.79 19.72
CA PRO A 347 29.63 15.26 18.36
C PRO A 347 30.92 14.67 17.77
N VAL A 348 30.89 14.27 16.51
CA VAL A 348 31.94 13.58 15.74
C VAL A 348 32.11 12.09 16.00
N ASP A 349 31.51 11.53 17.06
CA ASP A 349 31.48 10.08 17.26
C ASP A 349 30.79 9.39 16.08
N ARG A 350 31.27 8.19 15.73
CA ARG A 350 30.64 7.35 14.72
C ARG A 350 30.14 6.05 15.30
N LEU A 351 28.95 5.67 14.90
CA LEU A 351 28.31 4.40 15.20
C LEU A 351 28.33 3.54 13.94
N THR A 352 28.70 2.27 14.04
CA THR A 352 28.56 1.28 12.96
C THR A 352 28.02 -0.05 13.46
#